data_AF-A0A9D7SEP4-F1
#
_entry.id   AF-A0A9D7SEP4-F1
#
_cell.length_a   1.000
_cell.length_b   1.000
_cell.length_c   1.000
_cell.angle_alpha   90.00
_cell.angle_beta   90.00
_cell.angle_gamma   90.00
#
_symmetry.space_group_name_H-M   'P 1'
#
loop_
_entity.id
_entity.type
_entity.pdbx_description
1 polymer ?
#
loop_
_entity_poly.entity_id
_entity_poly.type
_entity_poly.pdbx_seq_one_letter_code
_entity_poly.pdbx_strand_id
1 'polypeptide(L)'
;MSPASTPLEAFTTHIGTLTWDDLVVGYDFGFLTSLEIQISASGEGPAVQRLRALEGSALKHFEAHLWAACVEATGKTPRPGAIRWSQAQDRWRDALLKEALATETTSAQLARRVERLYEQVGCPEDMLIMLRPSQAWSGTPATVDPTAVADFLNGTRRGSTLRKKPTS
;
A
#
# COMPACT_ATOMS: atom_id res chain seq x y z
N MET A 1 -7.08 18.36 16.17
CA MET A 1 -6.57 17.60 15.02
C MET A 1 -6.15 16.25 15.55
N SER A 2 -6.81 15.17 15.16
CA SER A 2 -6.32 13.82 15.47
C SER A 2 -5.01 13.60 14.72
N PRO A 3 -3.99 12.96 15.32
CA PRO A 3 -2.81 12.57 14.57
C PRO A 3 -3.24 11.70 13.39
N ALA A 4 -2.64 11.93 12.22
CA ALA A 4 -2.86 11.05 11.07
C ALA A 4 -2.42 9.63 11.47
N SER A 5 -3.27 8.65 11.22
CA SER A 5 -2.93 7.25 11.52
C SER A 5 -1.72 6.81 10.72
N THR A 6 -0.96 5.85 11.27
CA THR A 6 0.16 5.26 10.54
C THR A 6 -0.35 4.45 9.35
N PRO A 7 0.48 4.21 8.30
CA PRO A 7 0.09 3.34 7.19
C PRO A 7 -0.38 1.96 7.66
N LEU A 8 0.27 1.36 8.66
CA LEU A 8 -0.12 0.08 9.24
C LEU A 8 -1.52 0.13 9.90
N GLU A 9 -1.80 1.18 10.66
CA GLU A 9 -3.11 1.39 11.30
C GLU A 9 -4.21 1.57 10.24
N ALA A 10 -3.96 2.39 9.23
CA ALA A 10 -4.86 2.59 8.10
C ALA A 10 -5.16 1.27 7.38
N PHE A 11 -4.12 0.48 7.09
CA PHE A 11 -4.28 -0.82 6.43
C PHE A 11 -5.13 -1.77 7.28
N THR A 12 -4.81 -1.90 8.56
CA THR A 12 -5.52 -2.80 9.48
C THR A 12 -6.98 -2.38 9.63
N THR A 13 -7.25 -1.07 9.70
CA THR A 13 -8.61 -0.51 9.85
C THR A 13 -9.46 -0.70 8.61
N HIS A 14 -8.90 -0.45 7.42
CA HIS A 14 -9.67 -0.33 6.18
C HIS A 14 -9.64 -1.55 5.26
N ILE A 15 -8.67 -2.44 5.45
CA ILE A 15 -8.44 -3.65 4.66
C ILE A 15 -8.44 -4.90 5.54
N GLY A 16 -7.79 -4.84 6.71
CA GLY A 16 -7.70 -5.95 7.66
C GLY A 16 -6.31 -6.56 7.73
N THR A 17 -6.24 -7.89 7.82
CA THR A 17 -4.98 -8.60 8.06
C THR A 17 -3.99 -8.47 6.89
N LEU A 18 -2.72 -8.19 7.23
CA LEU A 18 -1.61 -8.18 6.30
C LEU A 18 -1.27 -9.60 5.82
N THR A 19 -1.11 -9.75 4.52
CA THR A 19 -0.51 -10.93 3.90
C THR A 19 1.00 -10.77 3.76
N TRP A 20 1.71 -11.86 3.46
CA TRP A 20 3.13 -11.79 3.11
C TRP A 20 3.42 -10.89 1.90
N ASP A 21 2.49 -10.79 0.95
CA ASP A 21 2.65 -9.88 -0.18
C ASP A 21 2.53 -8.42 0.26
N ASP A 22 1.58 -8.12 1.15
CA ASP A 22 1.41 -6.79 1.72
C ASP A 22 2.63 -6.37 2.56
N LEU A 23 3.26 -7.31 3.28
CA LEU A 23 4.49 -7.03 4.05
C LEU A 23 5.66 -6.64 3.16
N VAL A 24 5.90 -7.39 2.07
CA VAL A 24 6.98 -7.10 1.12
C VAL A 24 6.71 -5.77 0.41
N VAL A 25 5.51 -5.60 -0.14
CA VAL A 25 5.18 -4.38 -0.88
C VAL A 25 5.13 -3.15 0.04
N GLY A 26 4.64 -3.32 1.26
CA GLY A 26 4.63 -2.25 2.27
C GLY A 26 6.04 -1.83 2.69
N TYR A 27 6.98 -2.77 2.77
CA TYR A 27 8.39 -2.46 2.99
C TYR A 27 9.00 -1.68 1.82
N ASP A 28 8.82 -2.18 0.59
CA ASP A 28 9.43 -1.61 -0.61
C ASP A 28 8.93 -0.17 -0.89
N PHE A 29 7.68 0.14 -0.54
CA PHE A 29 7.15 1.49 -0.61
C PHE A 29 7.45 2.36 0.63
N GLY A 30 8.09 1.81 1.67
CA GLY A 30 8.38 2.53 2.90
C GLY A 30 7.15 2.82 3.77
N PHE A 31 6.07 2.06 3.62
CA PHE A 31 4.89 2.11 4.50
C PHE A 31 5.10 1.39 5.82
N LEU A 32 5.92 0.35 5.80
CA LEU A 32 6.23 -0.45 6.95
C LEU A 32 7.70 -0.36 7.29
N THR A 33 7.98 -0.11 8.56
CA THR A 33 9.31 -0.26 9.13
C THR A 33 9.66 -1.73 9.32
N SER A 34 10.96 -2.01 9.46
CA SER A 34 11.43 -3.35 9.81
C SER A 34 10.80 -3.88 11.09
N LEU A 35 10.63 -3.02 12.12
CA LEU A 35 10.01 -3.39 13.39
C LEU A 35 8.53 -3.78 13.23
N GLU A 36 7.75 -3.00 12.49
CA GLU A 36 6.34 -3.31 12.23
C GLU A 36 6.19 -4.66 11.51
N ILE A 37 7.08 -4.96 10.56
CA ILE A 37 7.10 -6.24 9.87
C ILE A 37 7.49 -7.38 10.80
N GLN A 38 8.50 -7.20 11.66
CA GLN A 38 8.90 -8.22 12.63
C GLN A 38 7.75 -8.58 13.58
N ILE A 39 6.96 -7.59 14.01
CA ILE A 39 5.79 -7.80 14.88
C ILE A 39 4.64 -8.47 14.11
N SER A 40 4.40 -8.06 12.85
CA SER A 40 3.22 -8.46 12.09
C SER A 40 3.41 -9.72 11.25
N ALA A 41 4.66 -10.15 10.99
CA ALA A 41 4.98 -11.33 10.21
C ALA A 41 4.32 -12.57 10.83
N SER A 42 3.59 -13.35 10.02
CA SER A 42 2.85 -14.53 10.47
C SER A 42 3.55 -15.84 10.08
N GLY A 43 3.34 -16.89 10.86
CA GLY A 43 3.94 -18.21 10.65
C GLY A 43 5.10 -18.50 11.60
N GLU A 44 5.44 -19.77 11.70
CA GLU A 44 6.38 -20.31 12.70
C GLU A 44 7.62 -20.97 12.06
N GLY A 45 7.83 -20.74 10.77
CA GLY A 45 8.94 -21.33 10.04
C GLY A 45 10.29 -20.75 10.47
N PRO A 46 11.40 -21.49 10.25
CA PRO A 46 12.74 -21.03 10.63
C PRO A 46 13.14 -19.67 10.04
N ALA A 47 12.75 -19.36 8.81
CA ALA A 47 13.05 -18.06 8.21
C ALA A 47 12.24 -16.93 8.86
N VAL A 48 10.97 -17.17 9.18
CA VAL A 48 10.13 -16.21 9.92
C VAL A 48 10.71 -15.93 11.32
N GLN A 49 11.12 -16.96 12.05
CA GLN A 49 11.74 -16.80 13.36
C GLN A 49 13.03 -15.99 13.29
N ARG A 50 13.88 -16.23 12.28
CA ARG A 50 15.09 -15.43 12.04
C ARG A 50 14.77 -13.97 11.71
N LEU A 51 13.74 -13.72 10.90
CA LEU A 51 13.28 -12.36 10.60
C LEU A 51 12.85 -11.63 11.89
N ARG A 52 12.02 -12.28 12.71
CA ARG A 52 11.52 -11.72 13.99
C ARG A 52 12.64 -11.42 14.99
N ALA A 53 13.69 -12.24 15.01
CA ALA A 53 14.83 -12.10 15.91
C ALA A 53 15.96 -11.20 15.36
N LEU A 54 15.80 -10.59 14.19
CA LEU A 54 16.85 -9.81 13.55
C LEU A 54 17.11 -8.48 14.30
N GLU A 55 18.35 -8.23 14.68
CA GLU A 55 18.72 -7.05 15.47
C GLU A 55 20.11 -6.50 15.13
N GLY A 56 20.41 -5.29 15.62
CA GLY A 56 21.73 -4.66 15.52
C GLY A 56 22.22 -4.52 14.07
N SER A 57 23.47 -4.91 13.82
CA SER A 57 24.09 -4.80 12.50
C SER A 57 23.46 -5.73 11.44
N ALA A 58 22.73 -6.76 11.87
CA ALA A 58 22.07 -7.71 10.97
C ALA A 58 20.88 -7.07 10.24
N LEU A 59 20.27 -6.01 10.79
CA LEU A 59 19.22 -5.23 10.14
C LEU A 59 19.64 -4.65 8.77
N LYS A 60 20.95 -4.50 8.51
CA LYS A 60 21.47 -4.11 7.19
C LYS A 60 21.07 -5.09 6.08
N HIS A 61 20.74 -6.33 6.42
CA HIS A 61 20.30 -7.37 5.50
C HIS A 61 18.81 -7.72 5.67
N PHE A 62 18.04 -6.84 6.31
CA PHE A 62 16.62 -7.08 6.64
C PHE A 62 15.80 -7.53 5.42
N GLU A 63 15.98 -6.88 4.28
CA GLU A 63 15.26 -7.20 3.03
C GLU A 63 15.48 -8.66 2.59
N ALA A 64 16.71 -9.17 2.69
CA ALA A 64 17.02 -10.56 2.35
C ALA A 64 16.30 -11.55 3.31
N HIS A 65 16.25 -11.22 4.60
CA HIS A 65 15.51 -12.02 5.59
C HIS A 65 13.99 -11.99 5.35
N LEU A 66 13.46 -10.82 5.00
CA LEU A 66 12.05 -10.65 4.65
C LEU A 66 11.68 -11.51 3.43
N TRP A 67 12.49 -11.48 2.38
CA TRP A 67 12.24 -12.28 1.19
C TRP A 67 12.35 -13.77 1.46
N ALA A 68 13.32 -14.21 2.26
CA ALA A 68 13.45 -15.62 2.65
C ALA A 68 12.23 -16.11 3.43
N ALA A 69 11.73 -15.32 4.37
CA ALA A 69 10.52 -15.64 5.14
C ALA A 69 9.26 -15.68 4.25
N CYS A 70 9.14 -14.74 3.31
CA CYS A 70 8.05 -14.73 2.33
C CYS A 70 8.08 -15.96 1.41
N VAL A 71 9.27 -16.37 0.95
CA VAL A 71 9.46 -17.59 0.14
C VAL A 71 9.12 -18.84 0.95
N GLU A 72 9.56 -18.93 2.20
CA GLU A 72 9.22 -20.04 3.09
C GLU A 72 7.70 -20.18 3.26
N ALA A 73 7.00 -19.06 3.46
CA ALA A 73 5.56 -19.07 3.70
C ALA A 73 4.71 -19.24 2.42
N THR A 74 5.17 -18.72 1.27
CA THR A 74 4.32 -18.60 0.06
C THR A 74 4.94 -19.19 -1.21
N GLY A 75 6.13 -19.78 -1.12
CA GLY A 75 6.89 -20.36 -2.21
C GLY A 75 7.61 -19.36 -3.13
N LYS A 76 7.29 -18.06 -3.07
CA LYS A 76 7.92 -17.01 -3.90
C LYS A 76 7.69 -15.61 -3.34
N THR A 77 8.67 -14.72 -3.49
CA THR A 77 8.51 -13.28 -3.22
C THR A 77 7.75 -12.59 -4.36
N PRO A 78 6.77 -11.72 -4.09
CA PRO A 78 6.18 -10.87 -5.13
C PRO A 78 7.23 -9.89 -5.67
N ARG A 79 7.15 -9.55 -6.96
CA ARG A 79 8.05 -8.61 -7.63
C ARG A 79 7.27 -7.66 -8.53
N PRO A 80 7.75 -6.43 -8.78
CA PRO A 80 7.13 -5.51 -9.72
C PRO A 80 6.80 -6.19 -11.06
N GLY A 81 5.58 -5.97 -11.55
CA GLY A 81 5.05 -6.60 -12.78
C GLY A 81 4.35 -7.94 -12.57
N ALA A 82 4.47 -8.58 -11.40
CA ALA A 82 3.70 -9.78 -11.08
C ALA A 82 2.30 -9.42 -10.55
N ILE A 83 1.30 -10.27 -10.85
CA ILE A 83 -0.09 -10.06 -10.39
C ILE A 83 -0.18 -9.89 -8.87
N ARG A 84 0.56 -10.70 -8.10
CA ARG A 84 0.60 -10.61 -6.62
C ARG A 84 1.10 -9.25 -6.13
N TRP A 85 2.10 -8.69 -6.82
CA TRP A 85 2.63 -7.37 -6.50
C TRP A 85 1.57 -6.29 -6.73
N SER A 86 0.95 -6.29 -7.93
CA SER A 86 -0.09 -5.31 -8.25
C SER A 86 -1.27 -5.39 -7.27
N GLN A 87 -1.68 -6.60 -6.87
CA GLN A 87 -2.76 -6.78 -5.88
C GLN A 87 -2.42 -6.23 -4.50
N ALA A 88 -1.20 -6.47 -4.00
CA ALA A 88 -0.77 -5.92 -2.71
C ALA A 88 -0.58 -4.39 -2.79
N GLN A 89 -0.06 -3.89 -3.90
CA GLN A 89 0.04 -2.46 -4.18
C GLN A 89 -1.35 -1.79 -4.18
N ASP A 90 -2.35 -2.43 -4.80
CA ASP A 90 -3.73 -1.95 -4.82
C ASP A 90 -4.36 -1.94 -3.41
N ARG A 91 -4.11 -2.97 -2.60
CA ARG A 91 -4.58 -3.02 -1.20
C ARG A 91 -4.01 -1.89 -0.35
N TRP A 92 -2.71 -1.60 -0.49
CA TRP A 92 -2.07 -0.46 0.18
C TRP A 92 -2.68 0.88 -0.26
N ARG A 93 -2.89 1.04 -1.56
CA ARG A 93 -3.52 2.23 -2.12
C ARG A 93 -4.94 2.42 -1.60
N ASP A 94 -5.75 1.38 -1.60
CA ASP A 94 -7.12 1.42 -1.09
C ASP A 94 -7.16 1.79 0.40
N ALA A 95 -6.28 1.19 1.23
CA ALA A 95 -6.19 1.50 2.65
C ALA A 95 -5.94 3.00 2.90
N LEU A 96 -4.94 3.54 2.23
CA LEU A 96 -4.47 4.91 2.46
C LEU A 96 -5.41 5.95 1.85
N LEU A 97 -6.08 5.65 0.74
CA LEU A 97 -7.12 6.51 0.16
C LEU A 97 -8.38 6.55 1.04
N LYS A 98 -8.81 5.40 1.58
CA LYS A 98 -9.93 5.37 2.54
C LYS A 98 -9.61 6.17 3.80
N GLU A 99 -8.39 6.05 4.31
CA GLU A 99 -7.96 6.83 5.46
C GLU A 99 -7.93 8.33 5.15
N ALA A 100 -7.41 8.73 3.99
CA ALA A 100 -7.40 10.12 3.56
C ALA A 100 -8.83 10.68 3.47
N LEU A 101 -9.78 9.93 2.90
CA LEU A 101 -11.18 10.34 2.87
C LEU A 101 -11.81 10.44 4.26
N ALA A 102 -11.43 9.56 5.19
CA ALA A 102 -11.99 9.54 6.53
C ALA A 102 -11.46 10.68 7.42
N THR A 103 -10.24 11.16 7.16
CA THR A 103 -9.52 12.08 8.07
C THR A 103 -9.34 13.50 7.52
N GLU A 104 -9.25 13.67 6.20
CA GLU A 104 -8.99 14.97 5.59
C GLU A 104 -10.28 15.78 5.46
N THR A 105 -10.36 16.87 6.24
CA THR A 105 -11.59 17.69 6.35
C THR A 105 -11.82 18.65 5.19
N THR A 106 -10.84 18.81 4.30
CA THR A 106 -10.90 19.74 3.16
C THR A 106 -10.37 19.11 1.89
N SER A 107 -10.90 19.53 0.73
CA SER A 107 -10.44 19.04 -0.58
C SER A 107 -8.96 19.34 -0.83
N ALA A 108 -8.41 20.44 -0.31
CA ALA A 108 -7.00 20.76 -0.47
C ALA A 108 -6.09 19.85 0.37
N GLN A 109 -6.51 19.47 1.57
CA GLN A 109 -5.81 18.48 2.39
C GLN A 109 -5.84 17.11 1.71
N LEU A 110 -7.02 16.69 1.25
CA LEU A 110 -7.21 15.44 0.52
C LEU A 110 -6.32 15.41 -0.73
N ALA A 111 -6.29 16.49 -1.53
CA ALA A 111 -5.50 16.55 -2.75
C ALA A 111 -4.01 16.34 -2.47
N ARG A 112 -3.45 16.99 -1.44
CA ARG A 112 -2.04 16.77 -1.03
C ARG A 112 -1.78 15.35 -0.54
N ARG A 113 -2.76 14.71 0.10
CA ARG A 113 -2.61 13.33 0.58
C ARG A 113 -2.65 12.34 -0.58
N VAL A 114 -3.58 12.52 -1.52
CA VAL A 114 -3.71 11.70 -2.73
C VAL A 114 -2.50 11.88 -3.65
N GLU A 115 -1.98 13.10 -3.79
CA GLU A 115 -0.76 13.37 -4.56
C GLU A 115 0.47 12.66 -3.98
N ARG A 116 0.69 12.72 -2.66
CA ARG A 116 1.79 11.98 -2.03
C ARG A 116 1.65 10.46 -2.22
N LEU A 117 0.43 9.95 -2.16
CA LEU A 117 0.17 8.53 -2.43
C LEU A 117 0.48 8.17 -3.88
N TYR A 118 0.13 9.04 -4.83
CA TYR A 118 0.46 8.89 -6.25
C TYR A 118 1.99 8.82 -6.45
N GLU A 119 2.75 9.71 -5.80
CA GLU A 119 4.21 9.75 -5.92
C GLU A 119 4.87 8.51 -5.32
N GLN A 120 4.32 7.99 -4.22
CA GLN A 120 4.91 6.89 -3.48
C GLN A 120 4.58 5.51 -4.08
N VAL A 121 3.31 5.27 -4.45
CA VAL A 121 2.83 3.95 -4.91
C VAL A 121 2.71 3.87 -6.43
N GLY A 122 2.71 4.99 -7.12
CA GLY A 122 2.39 5.07 -8.54
C GLY A 122 0.89 5.03 -8.83
N CYS A 123 0.54 5.40 -10.06
CA CYS A 123 -0.81 5.68 -10.51
C CYS A 123 -1.34 4.57 -11.44
N PRO A 124 -2.38 3.82 -11.05
CA PRO A 124 -3.21 3.16 -12.04
C PRO A 124 -3.98 4.21 -12.86
N GLU A 125 -4.19 3.93 -14.13
CA GLU A 125 -4.84 4.81 -15.10
C GLU A 125 -6.18 5.38 -14.60
N ASP A 126 -6.92 4.58 -13.83
CA ASP A 126 -8.20 4.93 -13.22
C ASP A 126 -8.11 6.07 -12.18
N MET A 127 -6.92 6.39 -11.65
CA MET A 127 -6.72 7.53 -10.76
C MET A 127 -6.49 8.87 -11.49
N LEU A 128 -6.20 8.85 -12.80
CA LEU A 128 -5.88 10.06 -13.56
C LEU A 128 -7.04 11.06 -13.63
N ILE A 129 -8.27 10.58 -13.49
CA ILE A 129 -9.47 11.44 -13.51
C ILE A 129 -9.74 12.11 -12.15
N MET A 130 -9.13 11.60 -11.07
CA MET A 130 -9.45 12.05 -9.71
C MET A 130 -8.58 13.19 -9.22
N LEU A 131 -7.31 13.20 -9.62
CA LEU A 131 -6.29 14.13 -9.16
C LEU A 131 -5.78 14.97 -10.33
N ARG A 132 -5.79 16.29 -10.17
CA ARG A 132 -4.91 17.17 -10.94
C ARG A 132 -3.68 17.45 -10.08
N PRO A 133 -2.49 16.98 -10.48
CA PRO A 133 -1.28 17.16 -9.70
C PRO A 133 -0.90 18.64 -9.62
N SER A 134 -0.16 18.99 -8.58
CA SER A 134 0.42 20.30 -8.43
C SER A 134 1.40 20.60 -9.57
N GLN A 135 1.51 21.88 -9.89
CA GLN A 135 2.46 22.39 -10.88
C GLN A 135 3.41 23.33 -10.16
N ALA A 136 4.51 22.77 -9.64
CA ALA A 136 5.49 23.53 -8.87
C ALA A 136 6.02 24.77 -9.60
N TRP A 137 6.15 24.70 -10.93
CA TRP A 137 6.62 25.80 -11.78
C TRP A 137 5.62 26.97 -11.92
N SER A 138 4.33 26.75 -11.72
CA SER A 138 3.29 27.78 -11.80
C SER A 138 2.71 28.17 -10.43
N GLY A 139 3.10 27.47 -9.37
CA GLY A 139 2.52 27.63 -8.03
C GLY A 139 1.10 27.08 -7.91
N THR A 140 0.61 26.33 -8.91
CA THR A 140 -0.75 25.77 -8.89
C THR A 140 -0.79 24.55 -7.95
N PRO A 141 -1.63 24.56 -6.90
CA PRO A 141 -1.73 23.43 -5.98
C PRO A 141 -2.48 22.26 -6.62
N ALA A 142 -2.26 21.06 -6.08
CA ALA A 142 -3.02 19.88 -6.48
C ALA A 142 -4.51 20.07 -6.14
N THR A 143 -5.38 19.53 -6.99
CA THR A 143 -6.83 19.49 -6.75
C THR A 143 -7.33 18.06 -6.92
N VAL A 144 -8.37 17.72 -6.17
CA VAL A 144 -8.98 16.39 -6.19
C VAL A 144 -10.48 16.53 -6.10
N ASP A 145 -11.21 15.64 -6.79
CA ASP A 145 -12.65 15.46 -6.58
C ASP A 145 -12.89 14.36 -5.54
N PRO A 146 -13.38 14.69 -4.32
CA PRO A 146 -13.66 13.69 -3.29
C PRO A 146 -14.67 12.63 -3.74
N THR A 147 -15.62 12.99 -4.61
CA THR A 147 -16.64 12.06 -5.13
C THR A 147 -15.98 11.03 -6.04
N ALA A 148 -15.08 11.47 -6.93
CA ALA A 148 -14.33 10.57 -7.79
C ALA A 148 -13.45 9.60 -6.97
N VAL A 149 -12.84 10.06 -5.88
CA VAL A 149 -12.08 9.20 -4.95
C VAL A 149 -12.98 8.15 -4.29
N ALA A 150 -14.17 8.55 -3.83
CA ALA A 150 -15.14 7.60 -3.27
C ALA A 150 -15.62 6.59 -4.32
N ASP A 151 -15.90 7.04 -5.54
CA ASP A 151 -16.36 6.20 -6.64
C ASP A 151 -15.29 5.20 -7.08
N PHE A 152 -14.02 5.62 -7.15
CA PHE A 152 -12.90 4.72 -7.41
C PHE A 152 -12.83 3.59 -6.36
N LEU A 153 -12.87 3.93 -5.07
CA LEU A 153 -12.85 2.95 -3.99
C LEU A 153 -14.06 2.00 -4.01
N ASN A 154 -15.21 2.48 -4.47
CA ASN A 154 -16.42 1.67 -4.67
C ASN A 154 -16.34 0.81 -5.94
N GLY A 155 -15.66 1.28 -6.99
CA GLY A 155 -15.42 0.61 -8.27
C GLY A 155 -14.43 -0.55 -8.17
N THR A 156 -13.36 -0.40 -7.39
CA THR A 156 -12.36 -1.47 -7.13
C THR A 156 -13.02 -2.73 -6.55
N ARG A 157 -14.08 -2.57 -5.73
CA ARG A 157 -14.90 -3.68 -5.23
C ARG A 157 -15.64 -4.45 -6.33
N ARG A 158 -16.02 -3.81 -7.45
CA ARG A 158 -16.69 -4.46 -8.60
C ARG A 158 -15.71 -5.05 -9.61
N GLY A 159 -14.51 -4.49 -9.74
CA GLY A 159 -13.46 -4.97 -10.64
C GLY A 159 -12.88 -6.34 -10.28
N SER A 160 -12.86 -6.69 -8.98
CA SER A 160 -12.43 -8.02 -8.51
C SER A 160 -13.31 -9.17 -9.00
N THR A 161 -14.53 -8.91 -9.44
CA THR A 161 -15.47 -9.94 -9.96
C THR A 161 -15.49 -10.05 -11.49
N LEU A 162 -14.81 -9.14 -12.22
CA LEU A 162 -14.90 -9.03 -13.67
C LEU A 162 -13.52 -9.05 -14.35
N ARG A 163 -12.72 -10.07 -14.04
CA ARG A 163 -11.66 -10.55 -14.96
C ARG A 163 -11.93 -12.00 -15.36
N LYS A 164 -13.13 -12.27 -15.87
CA LYS A 164 -13.32 -13.41 -16.78
C LYS A 164 -12.91 -12.93 -18.17
N LYS A 165 -11.78 -13.45 -18.68
CA LYS A 165 -11.39 -13.33 -20.08
C LYS A 165 -12.56 -13.79 -20.97
N PRO A 166 -12.86 -13.11 -22.09
CA PRO A 166 -13.49 -13.80 -23.20
C PRO A 166 -12.45 -14.75 -23.80
N THR A 167 -12.75 -16.05 -23.76
CA THR A 167 -12.12 -17.03 -24.62
C THR A 167 -12.59 -16.76 -26.05
N SER A 168 -11.66 -16.40 -26.93
CA SER A 168 -11.76 -16.67 -28.37
C SER A 168 -10.74 -17.74 -28.71
#